data_AF-A0A398CT91-F1
#
_entry.id   AF-A0A398CT91-F1
#
_cell.length_a   1.000
_cell.length_b   1.000
_cell.length_c   1.000
_cell.angle_alpha   90.00
_cell.angle_beta   90.00
_cell.angle_gamma   90.00
#
_symmetry.space_group_name_H-M   'P 1'
#
loop_
_entity.id
_entity.type
_entity.pdbx_description
1 polymer ?
#
loop_
_entity_poly.entity_id
_entity_poly.type
_entity_poly.pdbx_seq_one_letter_code
_entity_poly.pdbx_strand_id
1 'polypeptide(L)' 'MEGVTIGTLANVRIITEKRDNAIKIPRSGLRSYLGRDFVRVLEDGSKLREIDVEIGITGSTEVEISKGLEEGQIVVLQ' A
#
# COMPACT_ATOMS: atom_id res chain seq x y z
N MET A 1 -5.85 2.32 -39.26
CA MET A 1 -5.25 2.18 -37.92
C MET A 1 -3.78 1.91 -38.13
N GLU A 2 -2.92 2.92 -37.98
CA GLU A 2 -1.48 2.67 -38.01
C GLU A 2 -1.11 1.86 -36.77
N GLY A 3 -0.60 0.65 -36.99
CA GLY A 3 -0.14 -0.25 -35.93
C GLY A 3 1.29 0.06 -35.50
N VAL A 4 1.68 -0.46 -34.33
CA VAL A 4 3.03 -0.35 -33.78
C VAL A 4 4.07 -0.81 -34.80
N THR A 5 5.04 0.05 -35.11
CA THR A 5 6.13 -0.23 -36.05
C THR A 5 7.44 -0.51 -35.33
N ILE A 6 8.38 -1.19 -36.00
CA ILE A 6 9.71 -1.46 -35.44
C ILE A 6 10.40 -0.12 -35.14
N GLY A 7 10.94 0.02 -33.93
CA GLY A 7 11.53 1.26 -33.43
C GLY A 7 10.58 2.12 -32.57
N THR A 8 9.32 1.70 -32.40
CA THR A 8 8.38 2.36 -31.48
C THR A 8 8.80 2.13 -30.03
N LEU A 9 8.91 3.21 -29.24
CA LEU A 9 9.12 3.13 -27.80
C LEU A 9 7.89 2.50 -27.12
N ALA A 10 8.13 1.48 -26.30
CA ALA A 10 7.08 0.82 -25.52
C ALA A 10 7.37 0.92 -24.03
N ASN A 11 6.32 1.18 -23.24
CA ASN A 11 6.35 1.03 -21.79
C ASN A 11 5.84 -0.38 -21.43
N VAL A 12 6.69 -1.18 -20.80
CA VAL A 12 6.35 -2.53 -20.37
C VAL A 12 6.15 -2.56 -18.86
N ARG A 13 5.02 -3.11 -18.40
CA ARG A 13 4.78 -3.41 -16.99
C ARG A 13 4.85 -4.92 -16.79
N ILE A 14 5.78 -5.37 -15.97
CA ILE A 14 5.92 -6.77 -15.57
C ILE A 14 5.25 -6.94 -14.20
N ILE A 15 4.31 -7.87 -14.09
CA ILE A 15 3.65 -8.22 -12.84
C ILE A 15 4.36 -9.44 -12.27
N THR A 16 5.10 -9.27 -11.18
CA THR A 16 5.87 -10.35 -10.53
C THR A 16 5.05 -11.10 -9.49
N GLU A 17 4.14 -10.40 -8.81
CA GLU A 17 3.30 -10.96 -7.75
C GLU A 17 1.94 -10.26 -7.73
N LYS A 18 0.87 -11.00 -7.43
CA LYS A 18 -0.49 -10.49 -7.33
C LYS A 18 -1.21 -11.21 -6.20
N ARG A 19 -1.92 -10.45 -5.37
CA ARG A 19 -2.84 -10.98 -4.35
C ARG A 19 -4.18 -10.26 -4.47
N ASP A 20 -5.26 -11.04 -4.46
CA ASP A 20 -6.63 -10.54 -4.44
C ASP A 20 -7.13 -10.47 -2.99
N ASN A 21 -8.12 -9.60 -2.72
CA ASN A 21 -8.70 -9.37 -1.37
C ASN A 21 -7.66 -9.01 -0.30
N ALA A 22 -6.72 -8.11 -0.64
CA ALA A 22 -5.69 -7.65 0.27
C ALA A 22 -5.94 -6.20 0.71
N ILE A 23 -5.71 -5.90 1.98
CA ILE A 23 -5.73 -4.52 2.48
C ILE A 23 -4.47 -3.84 1.95
N LYS A 24 -4.65 -2.75 1.20
CA LYS A 24 -3.56 -1.91 0.71
C LYS A 24 -3.72 -0.48 1.18
N ILE A 25 -2.61 0.14 1.54
CA ILE A 25 -2.56 1.55 1.92
C ILE A 25 -1.50 2.30 1.12
N PRO A 26 -1.62 3.63 0.97
CA PRO A 26 -0.51 4.44 0.46
C PRO A 26 0.72 4.30 1.35
N ARG A 27 1.91 4.29 0.75
CA ARG A 27 3.17 4.23 1.51
C ARG A 27 3.33 5.37 2.52
N SER A 28 2.71 6.53 2.28
CA SER A 28 2.72 7.68 3.20
C SER A 28 1.94 7.44 4.50
N GLY A 29 1.09 6.41 4.57
CA GLY A 29 0.39 6.01 5.79
C GLY A 29 1.17 5.02 6.65
N LEU A 30 2.19 4.36 6.09
CA LEU A 30 3.06 3.42 6.80
C LEU A 30 4.21 4.17 7.47
N ARG A 31 4.45 3.88 8.75
CA ARG A 31 5.57 4.41 9.53
C ARG A 31 6.46 3.26 9.97
N SER A 32 7.76 3.43 9.77
CA SER A 32 8.77 2.49 10.20
C SER A 32 9.71 3.17 11.19
N TYR A 33 9.80 2.66 12.42
CA TYR A 33 10.68 3.19 13.45
C TYR A 33 11.40 2.05 14.17
N LEU A 34 12.73 2.05 14.13
CA LEU A 34 13.58 1.03 14.78
C LEU A 34 13.18 -0.42 14.47
N GLY A 35 12.79 -0.70 13.21
CA GLY A 35 12.36 -2.03 12.78
C GLY A 35 10.93 -2.41 13.15
N ARG A 36 10.15 -1.48 13.71
CA ARG A 36 8.70 -1.63 13.91
C ARG A 36 7.95 -0.89 12.82
N ASP A 37 7.00 -1.59 12.20
CA ASP A 37 6.08 -1.04 11.22
C ASP A 37 4.71 -0.82 11.88
N PHE A 38 4.19 0.40 11.76
CA PHE A 38 2.92 0.78 12.35
C PHE A 38 2.21 1.84 11.50
N VAL A 39 0.90 1.94 11.71
CA VAL A 39 0.03 2.92 11.07
C VAL A 39 -0.75 3.69 12.12
N ARG A 40 -1.15 4.92 11.80
CA ARG A 40 -2.05 5.70 12.64
C ARG A 40 -3.47 5.60 12.10
N VAL A 41 -4.39 5.14 12.93
CA VAL A 41 -5.81 5.09 12.58
C VAL A 41 -6.60 6.11 13.40
N LEU A 42 -7.68 6.61 12.81
CA LEU A 42 -8.65 7.47 13.48
C LEU A 42 -9.78 6.62 14.07
N GLU A 43 -9.97 6.68 15.38
CA GLU A 43 -11.08 6.07 16.11
C GLU A 43 -12.04 7.14 16.64
N ASP A 44 -13.33 6.80 16.69
CA ASP A 44 -14.40 7.67 17.20
C ASP A 44 -14.36 9.10 16.63
N GLY A 45 -13.91 9.23 15.37
CA GLY A 45 -13.81 10.49 14.64
C GLY A 45 -12.77 11.50 15.15
N SER A 46 -12.00 11.19 16.19
CA SER A 46 -11.10 12.19 16.81
C SER A 46 -9.84 11.63 17.48
N LYS A 47 -9.83 10.35 17.87
CA LYS A 47 -8.70 9.75 18.58
C LYS A 47 -7.75 9.09 17.59
N LEU A 48 -6.46 9.35 17.75
CA LEU A 48 -5.42 8.65 16.98
C LEU A 48 -4.92 7.46 17.78
N ARG A 49 -4.92 6.29 17.16
CA ARG A 49 -4.31 5.07 17.69
C ARG A 49 -3.20 4.60 16.77
N GLU A 50 -2.08 4.20 17.35
CA GLU A 50 -1.01 3.51 16.63
C GLU A 50 -1.27 2.01 16.67
N ILE A 51 -1.25 1.39 15.50
CA ILE A 51 -1.46 -0.04 15.32
C ILE A 51 -0.21 -0.61 14.64
N ASP A 52 0.45 -1.55 15.31
CA ASP A 52 1.53 -2.32 14.72
C ASP A 52 0.97 -3.21 13.60
N VAL A 53 1.69 -3.27 12.47
CA VAL A 53 1.25 -3.99 11.27
C VAL A 53 2.34 -4.92 10.73
N GLU A 54 1.91 -5.99 10.07
CA GLU A 54 2.81 -6.83 9.27
C GLU A 54 2.64 -6.51 7.78
N ILE A 55 3.71 -6.11 7.11
CA ILE A 55 3.70 -5.77 5.69
C ILE A 55 3.81 -7.02 4.79
N GLY A 56 3.09 -6.99 3.67
CA GLY A 56 3.12 -8.00 2.61
C GLY A 56 3.83 -7.51 1.36
N ILE A 57 3.17 -7.66 0.21
CA ILE A 57 3.67 -7.17 -1.08
C ILE A 57 3.88 -5.65 -1.02
N THR A 58 5.07 -5.21 -1.39
CA THR A 58 5.43 -3.80 -1.43
C THR A 58 5.50 -3.30 -2.86
N GLY A 59 4.66 -2.34 -3.21
CA GLY A 59 4.68 -1.65 -4.49
C GLY A 59 5.38 -0.29 -4.43
N SER A 60 5.44 0.39 -5.57
CA SER A 60 6.05 1.72 -5.67
C SER A 60 5.26 2.81 -4.95
N THR A 61 3.93 2.72 -4.97
CA THR A 61 3.01 3.73 -4.40
C THR A 61 2.23 3.23 -3.19
N GLU A 62 2.01 1.92 -3.13
CA GLU A 62 1.13 1.25 -2.17
C GLU A 62 1.89 0.10 -1.51
N VAL A 63 1.46 -0.26 -0.30
CA VAL A 63 1.96 -1.41 0.44
C VAL A 63 0.77 -2.24 0.90
N GLU A 64 0.90 -3.56 0.81
CA GLU A 64 -0.05 -4.51 1.38
C GLU A 64 0.16 -4.62 2.89
N ILE A 65 -0.93 -4.63 3.64
CA ILE A 65 -0.97 -4.94 5.06
C ILE A 65 -1.56 -6.34 5.21
N SER A 66 -0.73 -7.26 5.69
CA SER A 66 -1.11 -8.67 5.89
C SER A 66 -1.74 -8.93 7.25
N LYS A 67 -1.38 -8.14 8.28
CA LYS A 67 -2.01 -8.15 9.61
C LYS A 67 -2.02 -6.76 10.24
N GLY A 68 -2.97 -6.55 11.15
CA GLY A 68 -3.06 -5.37 12.02
C GLY A 68 -4.17 -4.40 11.61
N LEU A 69 -4.57 -4.37 10.34
CA LEU A 69 -5.69 -3.56 9.87
C LEU A 69 -6.91 -4.40 9.48
N GLU A 70 -8.08 -3.77 9.58
CA GLU A 70 -9.37 -4.25 9.13
C GLU A 70 -9.98 -3.28 8.13
N GLU A 71 -10.87 -3.79 7.27
CA GLU A 71 -11.60 -2.97 6.31
C GLU A 71 -12.45 -1.90 7.02
N GLY A 72 -12.47 -0.69 6.46
CA GLY A 72 -13.22 0.45 7.02
C GLY A 72 -12.46 1.32 8.02
N GLN A 73 -11.27 0.90 8.46
CA GLN A 73 -10.42 1.75 9.31
C GLN A 73 -9.83 2.93 8.52
N ILE A 74 -9.83 4.11 9.14
CA ILE A 74 -9.33 5.35 8.51
C ILE A 74 -7.86 5.54 8.87
N VAL A 75 -6.98 5.33 7.90
CA VAL A 75 -5.53 5.54 8.06
C VAL A 75 -5.18 7.00 7.80
N VAL A 76 -4.39 7.58 8.71
CA VAL A 76 -3.89 8.94 8.59
C VAL A 76 -2.61 8.95 7.76
N LEU A 77 -2.65 9.69 6.66
CA LEU A 77 -1.49 9.92 5.80
C LEU A 77 -0.65 11.08 6.34
N GLN A 78 0.65 11.08 6.03
CA GLN A 78 1.55 12.19 6.28
C GLN A 78 1.28 13.39 5.38
#